data_AF-A0A382VMB2-F1
#
_entry.id   AF-A0A382VMB2-F1
#
_cell.length_a   1.000
_cell.length_b   1.000
_cell.length_c   1.000
_cell.angle_alpha   90.00
_cell.angle_beta   90.00
_cell.angle_gamma   90.00
#
_symmetry.space_group_name_H-M   'P 1'
#
loop_
_entity.id
_entity.type
_entity.pdbx_description
1 polymer ?
#
loop_
_entity_poly.entity_id
_entity_poly.type
_entity_poly.pdbx_seq_one_letter_code
_entity_poly.pdbx_strand_id
1 'polypeptide(L)'
;MAIKAPRRIHVGEHLTFLFENHDTMHYQVQEIMRAERIVRESSIREELNTYNAMLGGPGQLGCALLIEIEDEARRRPLLEAWVGLQECLYVETANGTRTYAEFDPTQVGRGRLSAVQYLVFTLGVGSLDEGPIRLGSDF
;
A
#
# COMPACT_ATOMS: atom_id res chain seq x y z
N MET A 1 14.93 -6.88 -1.77
CA MET A 1 14.78 -8.34 -1.54
C MET A 1 14.12 -8.98 -2.75
N ALA A 2 14.57 -10.15 -3.21
CA ALA A 2 13.98 -10.84 -4.36
C ALA A 2 12.47 -11.13 -4.18
N ILE A 3 12.03 -11.38 -2.93
CA ILE A 3 10.62 -11.63 -2.60
C ILE A 3 9.68 -10.45 -2.88
N LYS A 4 10.21 -9.22 -3.00
CA LYS A 4 9.41 -8.03 -3.36
C LYS A 4 9.10 -7.96 -4.86
N ALA A 5 9.94 -8.54 -5.72
CA ALA A 5 9.80 -8.42 -7.17
C ALA A 5 8.42 -8.87 -7.71
N PRO A 6 7.90 -10.07 -7.39
CA PRO A 6 6.58 -10.49 -7.86
C PRO A 6 5.41 -9.75 -7.20
N ARG A 7 5.68 -8.89 -6.22
CA ARG A 7 4.68 -8.14 -5.45
C ARG A 7 4.59 -6.67 -5.85
N ARG A 8 5.46 -6.22 -6.76
CA ARG A 8 5.46 -4.86 -7.32
C ARG A 8 4.63 -4.86 -8.61
N ILE A 9 3.52 -4.14 -8.59
CA ILE A 9 2.62 -3.98 -9.72
C ILE A 9 2.60 -2.50 -10.10
N HIS A 10 3.01 -2.21 -11.34
CA HIS A 10 2.94 -0.85 -11.89
C HIS A 10 1.57 -0.61 -12.51
N VAL A 11 0.99 0.56 -12.23
CA VAL A 11 -0.26 1.04 -12.81
C VAL A 11 -0.02 2.43 -13.39
N GLY A 12 -0.03 2.51 -14.72
CA GLY A 12 0.35 3.74 -15.42
C GLY A 12 1.83 4.08 -15.21
N GLU A 13 2.16 5.37 -15.32
CA GLU A 13 3.54 5.87 -15.29
C GLU A 13 4.10 6.02 -13.87
N HIS A 14 3.25 6.40 -12.90
CA HIS A 14 3.71 6.91 -11.61
C HIS A 14 3.32 6.06 -10.40
N LEU A 15 2.43 5.08 -10.57
CA LEU A 15 1.87 4.33 -9.44
C LEU A 15 2.48 2.94 -9.38
N THR A 16 3.07 2.61 -8.24
CA THR A 16 3.59 1.28 -7.96
C THR A 16 3.00 0.74 -6.68
N PHE A 17 2.24 -0.34 -6.80
CA PHE A 17 1.69 -1.06 -5.66
C PHE A 17 2.69 -2.13 -5.23
N LEU A 18 3.19 -2.03 -4.01
CA LEU A 18 3.98 -3.07 -3.36
C LEU A 18 3.09 -3.81 -2.38
N PHE A 19 2.55 -4.96 -2.81
CA PHE A 19 1.77 -5.82 -1.93
C PHE A 19 2.67 -6.46 -0.88
N GLU A 20 2.22 -6.44 0.37
CA GLU A 20 3.02 -6.90 1.49
C GLU A 20 2.66 -8.34 1.86
N ASN A 21 3.62 -9.04 2.44
CA ASN A 21 3.41 -10.34 3.07
C ASN A 21 4.14 -10.39 4.41
N HIS A 22 4.01 -11.51 5.11
CA HIS A 22 4.68 -11.73 6.38
C HIS A 22 6.19 -11.40 6.31
N ASP A 23 6.89 -11.89 5.28
CA ASP A 23 8.35 -11.75 5.19
C ASP A 23 8.79 -10.32 4.87
N THR A 24 8.06 -9.60 4.01
CA THR A 24 8.38 -8.21 3.70
C THR A 24 8.11 -7.29 4.88
N MET A 25 7.02 -7.51 5.63
CA MET A 25 6.71 -6.77 6.85
C MET A 25 7.69 -7.11 7.98
N HIS A 26 8.00 -8.39 8.19
CA HIS A 26 8.97 -8.81 9.19
C HIS A 26 10.34 -8.17 8.94
N TYR A 27 10.80 -8.15 7.70
CA TYR A 27 12.03 -7.45 7.32
C TYR A 27 11.93 -5.94 7.57
N GLN A 28 10.80 -5.32 7.22
CA GLN A 28 10.59 -3.88 7.42
C GLN A 28 10.65 -3.48 8.90
N VAL A 29 10.02 -4.28 9.79
CA VAL A 29 10.09 -4.09 11.24
C VAL A 29 11.54 -4.16 11.72
N GLN A 30 12.31 -5.16 11.29
CA GLN A 30 13.71 -5.30 11.68
C GLN A 30 14.56 -4.11 11.22
N GLU A 31 14.32 -3.61 10.00
CA GLU A 31 15.04 -2.45 9.49
C GLU A 31 14.72 -1.17 10.27
N ILE A 32 13.45 -0.94 10.62
CA ILE A 32 13.06 0.20 11.47
C ILE A 32 13.70 0.07 12.87
N MET A 33 13.60 -1.10 13.51
CA MET A 33 14.20 -1.32 14.82
C MET A 33 15.71 -1.06 14.81
N ARG A 34 16.40 -1.46 13.73
CA ARG A 34 17.85 -1.24 13.56
C ARG A 34 18.19 0.23 13.31
N ALA A 35 17.47 0.89 12.41
CA ALA A 35 17.72 2.27 12.03
C ALA A 35 17.45 3.26 13.18
N GLU A 36 16.32 3.07 13.87
CA GLU A 36 15.86 3.91 14.99
C GLU A 36 16.43 3.44 16.35
N ARG A 37 17.18 2.33 16.38
CA ARG A 37 17.72 1.70 17.60
C ARG A 37 16.65 1.43 18.67
N ILE A 38 15.49 0.94 18.23
CA ILE A 38 14.37 0.61 19.10
C ILE A 38 14.68 -0.69 19.84
N VAL A 39 14.89 -0.60 21.15
CA VAL A 39 15.24 -1.75 22.02
C VAL A 39 14.27 -1.96 23.17
N ARG A 40 13.37 -1.01 23.45
CA ARG A 40 12.37 -1.14 24.51
C ARG A 40 11.22 -2.01 24.01
N GLU A 41 10.87 -3.04 24.78
CA GLU A 41 9.81 -3.99 24.42
C GLU A 41 8.47 -3.31 24.08
N SER A 42 8.08 -2.28 24.83
CA SER A 42 6.85 -1.52 24.57
C SER A 42 6.86 -0.88 23.18
N SER A 43 7.95 -0.22 22.82
CA SER A 43 8.12 0.43 21.52
C SER A 43 8.20 -0.60 20.39
N ILE A 44 8.81 -1.76 20.63
CA ILE A 44 8.82 -2.87 19.66
C ILE A 44 7.39 -3.38 19.41
N ARG A 45 6.60 -3.54 20.47
CA ARG A 45 5.20 -3.97 20.37
C ARG A 45 4.35 -2.95 19.61
N GLU A 46 4.59 -1.66 19.81
CA GLU A 46 3.93 -0.59 19.06
C GLU A 46 4.24 -0.67 17.56
N GLU A 47 5.52 -0.83 17.18
CA GLU A 47 5.90 -1.03 15.77
C GLU A 47 5.26 -2.28 15.17
N LEU A 48 5.31 -3.41 15.89
CA LEU A 48 4.67 -4.65 15.44
C LEU A 48 3.17 -4.46 15.20
N ASN A 49 2.46 -3.76 16.08
CA ASN A 49 1.04 -3.50 15.92
C ASN A 49 0.76 -2.67 14.66
N THR A 50 1.56 -1.63 14.42
CA THR A 50 1.47 -0.80 13.21
C THR A 50 1.64 -1.62 11.94
N TYR A 51 2.71 -2.41 11.84
CA TYR A 51 3.00 -3.21 10.65
C TYR A 51 2.03 -4.38 10.46
N ASN A 52 1.56 -5.00 11.54
CA ASN A 52 0.53 -6.05 11.46
C ASN A 52 -0.79 -5.50 10.92
N ALA A 53 -1.17 -4.27 11.27
CA ALA A 53 -2.35 -3.62 10.70
C ALA A 53 -2.18 -3.39 9.19
N MET A 54 -0.97 -3.08 8.72
CA MET A 54 -0.68 -2.89 7.28
C MET A 54 -0.70 -4.19 6.48
N LEU A 55 -0.39 -5.34 7.09
CA LEU A 55 -0.40 -6.64 6.42
C LEU A 55 -1.81 -7.06 5.99
N GLY A 56 -2.82 -6.65 6.77
CA GLY A 56 -4.21 -7.08 6.61
C GLY A 56 -4.49 -8.45 7.22
N GLY A 57 -5.78 -8.80 7.29
CA GLY A 57 -6.28 -10.10 7.74
C GLY A 57 -6.68 -11.05 6.61
N PRO A 58 -7.33 -12.18 6.94
CA PRO A 58 -7.88 -13.09 5.94
C PRO A 58 -8.82 -12.39 4.94
N GLY A 59 -8.59 -12.60 3.65
CA GLY A 59 -9.34 -11.92 2.58
C GLY A 59 -8.90 -10.49 2.32
N GLN A 60 -7.93 -9.94 3.06
CA GLN A 60 -7.42 -8.59 2.84
C GLN A 60 -6.05 -8.62 2.15
N LEU A 61 -5.83 -7.66 1.25
CA LEU A 61 -4.54 -7.42 0.62
C LEU A 61 -4.02 -6.06 1.07
N GLY A 62 -3.01 -6.07 1.95
CA GLY A 62 -2.28 -4.88 2.35
C GLY A 62 -1.17 -4.51 1.36
N CYS A 63 -1.02 -3.22 1.05
CA CYS A 63 0.06 -2.75 0.20
C CYS A 63 0.52 -1.33 0.54
N ALA A 64 1.78 -1.04 0.19
CA ALA A 64 2.26 0.32 0.07
C ALA A 64 2.13 0.78 -1.39
N LEU A 65 1.36 1.84 -1.63
CA LEU A 65 1.40 2.57 -2.89
C LEU A 65 2.57 3.54 -2.86
N LEU A 66 3.46 3.41 -3.83
CA LEU A 66 4.59 4.28 -4.07
C LEU A 66 4.27 5.14 -5.30
N ILE A 67 4.29 6.46 -5.11
CA ILE A 67 4.10 7.45 -6.17
C ILE A 67 5.48 7.94 -6.59
N GLU A 68 5.96 7.41 -7.71
CA GLU A 68 7.32 7.60 -8.21
C GLU A 68 7.31 8.69 -9.29
N ILE A 69 7.73 9.90 -8.90
CA ILE A 69 7.89 11.06 -9.80
C ILE A 69 9.34 11.53 -9.69
N GLU A 70 10.14 11.27 -10.73
CA GLU A 70 11.58 11.57 -10.76
C GLU A 70 11.86 13.08 -10.75
N ASP A 71 11.09 13.85 -11.51
CA ASP A 71 11.25 15.29 -11.60
C ASP A 71 10.67 16.00 -10.36
N GLU A 72 11.57 16.52 -9.53
CA GLU A 72 11.22 17.23 -8.31
C GLU A 72 10.31 18.46 -8.56
N ALA A 73 10.49 19.15 -9.69
CA ALA A 73 9.68 20.32 -10.04
C ALA A 73 8.23 19.92 -10.38
N ARG A 74 8.03 18.71 -10.92
CA ARG A 74 6.69 18.16 -11.24
C ARG A 74 6.04 17.44 -10.07
N ARG A 75 6.83 16.89 -9.14
CA ARG A 75 6.34 16.07 -8.03
C ARG A 75 5.29 16.77 -7.19
N ARG A 76 5.56 17.99 -6.73
CA ARG A 76 4.63 18.70 -5.83
C ARG A 76 3.32 19.09 -6.52
N PRO A 77 3.31 19.74 -7.70
CA PRO A 77 2.07 20.05 -8.42
C PRO A 77 1.21 18.82 -8.72
N LEU A 78 1.81 17.69 -9.10
CA LEU A 78 1.07 16.45 -9.37
C LEU A 78 0.44 15.88 -8.09
N LEU A 79 1.17 15.84 -6.97
CA LEU A 79 0.63 15.36 -5.70
C LEU A 79 -0.47 16.28 -5.13
N GLU A 80 -0.45 17.57 -5.44
CA GLU A 80 -1.54 18.51 -5.11
C GLU A 80 -2.76 18.26 -6.02
N ALA A 81 -2.55 17.98 -7.31
CA ALA A 81 -3.62 17.67 -8.26
C ALA A 81 -4.28 16.30 -8.05
N TRP A 82 -3.57 15.34 -7.46
CA TRP A 82 -4.04 13.97 -7.21
C TRP A 82 -4.63 13.75 -5.81
N VAL A 83 -4.95 14.82 -5.10
CA VAL A 83 -5.70 14.69 -3.84
C VAL A 83 -7.04 14.01 -4.14
N GLY A 84 -7.29 12.86 -3.52
CA GLY A 84 -8.48 12.03 -3.74
C GLY A 84 -8.21 10.78 -4.59
N LEU A 85 -7.04 10.67 -5.23
CA LEU A 85 -6.66 9.50 -6.02
C LEU A 85 -6.85 8.19 -5.26
N GLN A 86 -6.48 8.16 -3.98
CA GLN A 86 -6.57 6.98 -3.12
C GLN A 86 -8.00 6.43 -2.97
N GLU A 87 -9.04 7.26 -3.18
CA GLU A 87 -10.45 6.86 -3.12
C GLU A 87 -10.91 6.16 -4.41
N CYS A 88 -10.16 6.33 -5.49
CA CYS A 88 -10.46 5.84 -6.83
C CYS A 88 -9.65 4.58 -7.22
N LEU A 89 -8.81 4.07 -6.32
CA LEU A 89 -7.99 2.89 -6.58
C LEU A 89 -8.79 1.62 -6.29
N TYR A 90 -8.79 0.66 -7.21
CA TYR A 90 -9.57 -0.56 -7.06
C TYR A 90 -8.83 -1.82 -7.50
N VAL A 91 -9.21 -2.93 -6.88
CA VAL A 91 -8.98 -4.30 -7.36
C VAL A 91 -10.27 -4.81 -8.00
N GLU A 92 -10.16 -5.41 -9.18
CA GLU A 92 -11.29 -6.05 -9.88
C GLU A 92 -11.05 -7.56 -10.01
N THR A 93 -11.98 -8.36 -9.50
CA THR A 93 -11.94 -9.83 -9.57
C THR A 93 -12.43 -10.34 -10.93
N ALA A 94 -12.21 -11.62 -11.22
CA ALA A 94 -12.55 -12.22 -12.52
C ALA A 94 -14.03 -12.08 -12.91
N ASN A 95 -14.94 -12.04 -11.92
CA ASN A 95 -16.37 -11.82 -12.10
C ASN A 95 -16.78 -10.34 -12.31
N GLY A 96 -15.82 -9.41 -12.36
CA GLY A 96 -16.06 -7.98 -12.58
C GLY A 96 -16.39 -7.18 -11.31
N THR A 97 -16.36 -7.80 -10.13
CA THR A 97 -16.57 -7.07 -8.86
C THR A 97 -15.36 -6.18 -8.56
N ARG A 98 -15.62 -4.91 -8.28
CA ARG A 98 -14.59 -3.95 -7.85
C ARG A 98 -14.64 -3.73 -6.35
N THR A 99 -13.48 -3.84 -5.72
CA THR A 99 -13.23 -3.42 -4.33
C THR A 99 -12.29 -2.24 -4.35
N TYR A 100 -12.72 -1.13 -3.76
CA TYR A 100 -11.90 0.08 -3.63
C TYR A 100 -10.96 0.01 -2.42
N ALA A 101 -9.87 0.73 -2.48
CA ALA A 101 -8.88 0.79 -1.42
C ALA A 101 -9.45 1.45 -0.15
N GLU A 102 -9.21 0.81 0.99
CA GLU A 102 -9.35 1.40 2.32
C GLU A 102 -8.00 2.01 2.73
N PHE A 103 -8.03 3.15 3.42
CA PHE A 103 -6.83 3.84 3.91
C PHE A 103 -7.16 4.64 5.17
N ASP A 104 -6.15 4.93 5.99
CA ASP A 104 -6.33 5.81 7.16
C ASP A 104 -6.30 7.28 6.71
N PRO A 105 -7.38 8.05 6.89
CA PRO A 105 -7.43 9.46 6.49
C PRO A 105 -6.38 10.33 7.16
N THR A 106 -5.83 9.92 8.31
CA THR A 106 -4.75 10.65 8.99
C THR A 106 -3.43 10.61 8.21
N GLN A 107 -3.27 9.69 7.26
CA GLN A 107 -2.12 9.63 6.35
C GLN A 107 -2.15 10.73 5.28
N VAL A 108 -3.32 11.33 5.02
CA VAL A 108 -3.47 12.36 3.99
C VAL A 108 -2.98 13.70 4.53
N GLY A 109 -1.86 14.18 3.97
CA GLY A 109 -1.34 15.51 4.29
C GLY A 109 -2.34 16.62 3.94
N ARG A 110 -2.31 17.73 4.68
CA ARG A 110 -3.16 18.89 4.36
C ARG A 110 -2.75 19.48 3.00
N GLY A 111 -3.57 19.27 1.98
CA GLY A 111 -3.46 19.90 0.66
C GLY A 111 -2.60 19.17 -0.38
N ARG A 112 -2.05 17.99 -0.09
CA ARG A 112 -1.34 17.14 -1.08
C ARG A 112 -1.33 15.68 -0.67
N LEU A 113 -1.27 14.80 -1.66
CA LEU A 113 -1.05 13.37 -1.44
C LEU A 113 0.38 13.11 -0.93
N SER A 114 0.53 12.16 0.00
CA SER A 114 1.86 11.63 0.37
C SER A 114 2.34 10.69 -0.76
N ALA A 115 3.64 10.75 -1.06
CA ALA A 115 4.26 9.89 -2.08
C ALA A 115 4.26 8.40 -1.69
N VAL A 116 3.99 8.10 -0.42
CA VAL A 116 3.74 6.75 0.08
C VAL A 116 2.38 6.75 0.77
N GLN A 117 1.51 5.82 0.37
CA GLN A 117 0.21 5.56 1.00
C GLN A 117 0.15 4.09 1.42
N TYR A 118 -0.49 3.79 2.55
CA TYR A 118 -0.80 2.42 2.93
C TYR A 118 -2.27 2.14 2.67
N LEU A 119 -2.51 1.11 1.86
CA LEU A 119 -3.84 0.75 1.36
C LEU A 119 -4.17 -0.70 1.71
N VAL A 120 -5.44 -0.97 1.98
CA VAL A 120 -5.98 -2.31 2.19
C VAL A 120 -7.14 -2.55 1.24
N PHE A 121 -7.14 -3.69 0.56
CA PHE A 121 -8.29 -4.14 -0.24
C PHE A 121 -8.97 -5.32 0.45
N THR A 122 -10.23 -5.17 0.86
CA THR A 122 -11.02 -6.23 1.48
C THR A 122 -11.79 -7.03 0.42
N LEU A 123 -11.33 -8.24 0.14
CA LEU A 123 -11.88 -9.13 -0.88
C LEU A 123 -12.68 -10.28 -0.24
N GLY A 124 -13.59 -10.86 -1.01
CA GLY A 124 -14.28 -12.09 -0.60
C GLY A 124 -13.29 -13.24 -0.45
N VAL A 125 -13.45 -14.07 0.59
CA VAL A 125 -12.62 -15.28 0.76
C VAL A 125 -12.78 -16.18 -0.46
N GLY A 126 -11.66 -16.61 -1.06
CA GLY A 126 -11.64 -17.43 -2.28
C GLY A 126 -11.84 -16.66 -3.59
N SER A 127 -12.11 -15.35 -3.55
CA SER A 127 -12.32 -14.55 -4.77
C SER A 127 -11.10 -14.45 -5.68
N LEU A 128 -9.91 -14.77 -5.16
CA LEU A 128 -8.67 -14.79 -5.93
C LEU A 128 -8.44 -16.12 -6.67
N ASP A 129 -9.21 -17.16 -6.37
CA ASP A 129 -9.05 -18.49 -6.96
C ASP A 129 -9.70 -18.58 -8.36
N GLU A 130 -10.60 -17.65 -8.68
CA GLU A 130 -11.48 -17.70 -9.85
C GLU A 130 -10.86 -17.18 -11.16
N GLY A 131 -9.65 -16.60 -11.12
CA GLY A 131 -8.96 -16.16 -12.33
C GLY A 131 -8.17 -14.86 -12.16
N PRO A 132 -7.89 -14.14 -13.27
CA PRO A 132 -7.03 -12.97 -13.23
C PRO A 132 -7.65 -11.84 -12.42
N ILE A 133 -6.81 -11.18 -11.65
CA ILE A 133 -7.15 -9.99 -10.86
C ILE A 133 -6.62 -8.78 -11.61
N ARG A 134 -7.40 -7.70 -11.67
CA ARG A 134 -6.96 -6.42 -12.23
C ARG A 134 -6.81 -5.41 -11.12
N LEU A 135 -5.90 -4.46 -11.35
CA LEU A 135 -5.69 -3.30 -10.50
C LEU A 135 -5.84 -2.06 -11.37
N GLY A 136 -6.53 -1.05 -10.88
CA GLY A 136 -6.82 0.13 -11.68
C GLY A 136 -7.19 1.36 -10.85
N SER A 137 -7.50 2.43 -11.58
CA SER A 137 -8.03 3.67 -11.02
C SER A 137 -9.09 4.24 -11.96
N ASP A 138 -10.12 4.86 -11.38
CA ASP A 138 -11.13 5.66 -12.08
C ASP A 138 -11.05 7.16 -11.75
N PHE A 139 -9.89 7.62 -11.25
CA PHE A 139 -9.58 9.02 -10.96
C PHE A 139 -9.49 9.89 -12.22
#